data_AF-A0A965LTF7-F1
#
_entry.id   AF-A0A965LTF7-F1
#
_cell.length_a   1.000
_cell.length_b   1.000
_cell.length_c   1.000
_cell.angle_alpha   90.00
_cell.angle_beta   90.00
_cell.angle_gamma   90.00
#
_symmetry.space_group_name_H-M   'P 1'
#
loop_
_entity.id
_entity.type
_entity.pdbx_description
1 polymer ?
#
loop_
_entity_poly.entity_id
_entity_poly.type
_entity_poly.pdbx_seq_one_letter_code
_entity_poly.pdbx_strand_id
1 'polypeptide(L)'
;MAEQEKIEFEFPDEIEEKRKATAKADTGELAVEVIDDTPPADRGRKPLDGPVPDISEDELSKYEESVQKRIKKITHGYHDERRAKETALREKEEALKFAQQLVEENKKLKGSVSQNTAALVEQAKRAAGLEMDQARAAYKTAYEAGDPDAVTAAQEALLSAKIKVERLANYKSPPLQNEQTDVKPDSVVQNPPAPAPVDTKALAWQDKNQWFGDPEHEEMTSFALGLHQKLVRLGVDPRSDEYYKRLDKRLREVFPESFADKSVVEEEKPQPRTANVVAPATRSVAPKKITLTQTQVALAKKLKVPLELYARKVAEGMTQNG
;
A
#
# COMPACT_ATOMS: atom_id res chain seq x y z
N MET A 1 -25.00 60.03 42.45
CA MET A 1 -25.65 59.33 41.31
C MET A 1 -24.91 58.01 41.14
N ALA A 2 -25.60 56.95 40.74
CA ALA A 2 -24.99 55.65 40.46
C ALA A 2 -25.41 55.25 39.04
N GLU A 3 -24.44 54.96 38.19
CA GLU A 3 -24.68 54.54 36.81
C GLU A 3 -25.04 53.06 36.78
N GLN A 4 -26.07 52.71 36.00
CA GLN A 4 -26.49 51.33 35.81
C GLN A 4 -25.87 50.82 34.51
N GLU A 5 -24.88 49.92 34.63
CA GLU A 5 -24.30 49.24 33.49
C GLU A 5 -25.37 48.40 32.77
N LYS A 6 -25.68 48.77 31.52
CA LYS A 6 -26.56 47.97 30.66
C LYS A 6 -25.76 46.80 30.10
N ILE A 7 -25.88 45.64 30.75
CA ILE A 7 -25.45 44.37 30.16
C ILE A 7 -26.47 43.99 29.08
N GLU A 8 -26.09 44.17 27.83
CA GLU A 8 -26.90 43.82 26.66
C GLU A 8 -26.86 42.30 26.44
N PHE A 9 -28.02 41.65 26.42
CA PHE A 9 -28.15 40.18 26.42
C PHE A 9 -28.53 39.68 25.03
N GLU A 10 -27.55 39.18 24.26
CA GLU A 10 -27.81 38.50 22.98
C GLU A 10 -28.42 37.11 23.23
N PHE A 11 -29.44 36.76 22.44
CA PHE A 11 -30.11 35.45 22.57
C PHE A 11 -29.31 34.34 21.88
N PRO A 12 -29.36 33.07 22.37
CA PRO A 12 -28.60 31.96 21.78
C PRO A 12 -28.83 31.75 20.27
N ASP A 13 -30.06 31.97 19.80
CA ASP A 13 -30.43 31.82 18.39
C ASP A 13 -29.78 32.88 17.49
N GLU A 14 -29.58 34.10 18.01
CA GLU A 14 -28.89 35.18 17.30
C GLU A 14 -27.37 34.90 17.21
N ILE A 15 -26.80 34.26 18.24
CA ILE A 15 -25.42 33.76 18.21
C ILE A 15 -25.29 32.61 17.20
N GLU A 16 -26.30 31.74 17.06
CA GLU A 16 -26.34 30.74 15.98
C GLU A 16 -26.47 31.37 14.58
N GLU A 17 -27.32 32.38 14.39
CA GLU A 17 -27.43 33.10 13.11
C GLU A 17 -26.11 33.80 12.74
N LYS A 18 -25.47 34.50 13.69
CA LYS A 18 -24.13 35.10 13.48
C LYS A 18 -23.08 34.04 13.11
N ARG A 19 -23.11 32.85 13.74
CA ARG A 19 -22.23 31.71 13.41
C ARG A 19 -22.54 31.09 12.04
N LYS A 20 -23.81 30.99 11.65
CA LYS A 20 -24.24 30.52 10.33
C LYS A 20 -23.90 31.52 9.22
N ALA A 21 -23.93 32.82 9.53
CA ALA A 21 -23.52 33.89 8.63
C ALA A 21 -22.00 33.89 8.40
N THR A 22 -21.17 33.78 9.45
CA THR A 22 -19.71 33.67 9.29
C THR A 22 -19.30 32.38 8.60
N ALA A 23 -19.95 31.24 8.90
CA ALA A 23 -19.72 29.98 8.20
C ALA A 23 -20.13 30.01 6.70
N LYS A 24 -20.98 30.96 6.28
CA LYS A 24 -21.30 31.23 4.87
C LYS A 24 -20.37 32.26 4.21
N ALA A 25 -19.62 33.05 4.99
CA ALA A 25 -18.60 33.96 4.48
C ALA A 25 -17.28 33.21 4.21
N ASP A 26 -17.00 32.14 4.95
CA ASP A 26 -15.76 31.33 4.85
C ASP A 26 -15.78 30.26 3.73
N THR A 27 -16.66 30.39 2.74
CA THR A 27 -16.54 29.68 1.45
C THR A 27 -15.74 30.51 0.43
N GLY A 28 -14.68 31.15 0.89
CA GLY A 28 -13.71 31.87 0.06
C GLY A 28 -12.73 30.91 -0.61
N GLU A 29 -13.01 30.57 -1.87
CA GLU A 29 -12.16 29.89 -2.86
C GLU A 29 -10.81 29.31 -2.33
N LEU A 30 -10.85 28.09 -1.76
CA LEU A 30 -9.68 27.37 -1.22
C LEU A 30 -8.87 26.72 -2.36
N ALA A 31 -8.29 27.55 -3.22
CA ALA A 31 -8.44 27.40 -4.69
C ALA A 31 -7.67 26.31 -5.47
N VAL A 32 -6.87 25.39 -4.89
CA VAL A 32 -6.15 24.31 -5.65
C VAL A 32 -4.67 24.55 -6.03
N GLU A 33 -3.67 24.51 -5.13
CA GLU A 33 -2.23 24.44 -5.48
C GLU A 33 -1.59 23.08 -5.13
N VAL A 34 -0.39 22.79 -5.65
CA VAL A 34 0.33 21.51 -5.51
C VAL A 34 1.80 21.75 -5.15
N ILE A 35 2.30 21.14 -4.06
CA ILE A 35 3.75 21.10 -3.79
C ILE A 35 4.36 19.94 -4.59
N ASP A 36 5.32 20.26 -5.46
CA ASP A 36 6.05 19.29 -6.28
C ASP A 36 7.22 18.69 -5.48
N ASP A 37 6.98 17.58 -4.78
CA ASP A 37 7.96 16.82 -4.00
C ASP A 37 8.94 15.98 -4.84
N THR A 38 9.01 16.21 -6.17
CA THR A 38 10.13 15.65 -6.94
C THR A 38 11.47 16.25 -6.49
N PRO A 39 12.56 15.46 -6.53
CA PRO A 39 13.90 15.96 -6.21
C PRO A 39 14.25 17.21 -7.04
N PRO A 40 14.99 18.18 -6.48
CA PRO A 40 15.22 19.48 -7.14
C PRO A 40 15.97 19.40 -8.49
N ALA A 41 16.60 18.28 -8.80
CA ALA A 41 17.22 18.00 -10.10
C ALA A 41 16.22 17.54 -11.19
N ASP A 42 15.05 17.03 -10.81
CA ASP A 42 14.06 16.41 -11.70
C ASP A 42 12.74 17.20 -11.82
N ARG A 43 12.51 18.16 -10.91
CA ARG A 43 11.41 19.12 -10.92
C ARG A 43 11.21 19.77 -12.30
N GLY A 44 9.98 19.73 -12.80
CA GLY A 44 9.58 20.35 -14.07
C GLY A 44 10.04 19.62 -15.35
N ARG A 45 10.75 18.48 -15.27
CA ARG A 45 11.07 17.66 -16.45
C ARG A 45 9.82 16.92 -16.94
N LYS A 46 9.41 17.12 -18.19
CA LYS A 46 8.35 16.30 -18.80
C LYS A 46 8.79 14.83 -18.93
N PRO A 47 7.87 13.86 -18.94
CA PRO A 47 8.14 12.51 -19.42
C PRO A 47 8.33 12.46 -20.94
N LEU A 48 9.01 11.43 -21.42
CA LEU A 48 9.01 11.01 -22.82
C LEU A 48 7.61 10.55 -23.26
N ASP A 49 7.16 11.05 -24.41
CA ASP A 49 5.90 10.68 -25.03
C ASP A 49 6.10 9.42 -25.91
N GLY A 50 6.12 8.26 -25.26
CA GLY A 50 6.27 6.95 -25.90
C GLY A 50 7.58 6.21 -25.55
N PRO A 51 7.65 4.90 -25.87
CA PRO A 51 8.75 4.02 -25.46
C PRO A 51 10.11 4.39 -26.08
N VAL A 52 11.17 3.93 -25.42
CA VAL A 52 12.53 3.93 -25.98
C VAL A 52 12.61 2.83 -27.05
N PRO A 53 13.06 3.12 -28.28
CA PRO A 53 13.25 2.10 -29.31
C PRO A 53 14.45 1.22 -28.99
N ASP A 54 14.32 -0.08 -29.27
CA ASP A 54 15.39 -1.06 -29.13
C ASP A 54 16.56 -0.81 -30.10
N ILE A 55 17.70 -1.40 -29.78
CA ILE A 55 18.98 -1.18 -30.46
C ILE A 55 19.20 -2.25 -31.53
N SER A 56 19.34 -1.84 -32.79
CA SER A 56 19.85 -2.69 -33.87
C SER A 56 21.30 -2.32 -34.21
N GLU A 57 22.12 -3.34 -34.51
CA GLU A 57 23.58 -3.20 -34.67
C GLU A 57 23.98 -2.35 -35.89
N ASP A 58 23.17 -2.37 -36.94
CA ASP A 58 23.37 -1.62 -38.19
C ASP A 58 23.49 -0.10 -38.00
N GLU A 59 22.96 0.44 -36.90
CA GLU A 59 23.02 1.87 -36.60
C GLU A 59 24.20 2.28 -35.70
N LEU A 60 24.93 1.32 -35.13
CA LEU A 60 26.12 1.57 -34.30
C LEU A 60 27.30 2.12 -35.12
N SER A 61 27.29 1.90 -36.43
CA SER A 61 28.36 2.24 -37.38
C SER A 61 28.32 3.67 -37.93
N LYS A 62 27.26 4.46 -37.65
CA LYS A 62 27.03 5.79 -38.27
C LYS A 62 27.19 6.95 -37.29
N TYR A 63 28.40 7.51 -37.26
CA TYR A 63 28.81 8.82 -36.73
C TYR A 63 28.39 9.18 -35.28
N GLU A 64 29.40 9.62 -34.53
CA GLU A 64 29.36 9.96 -33.10
C GLU A 64 28.14 10.79 -32.67
N GLU A 65 27.71 11.78 -33.46
CA GLU A 65 26.61 12.67 -33.10
C GLU A 65 25.23 11.96 -33.05
N SER A 66 25.04 10.91 -33.86
CA SER A 66 23.84 10.05 -33.81
C SER A 66 23.83 9.22 -32.53
N VAL A 67 24.98 8.62 -32.20
CA VAL A 67 25.21 7.83 -30.99
C VAL A 67 24.97 8.69 -29.75
N GLN A 68 25.51 9.92 -29.70
CA GLN A 68 25.25 10.87 -28.61
C GLN A 68 23.76 11.21 -28.45
N LYS A 69 23.01 11.42 -29.55
CA LYS A 69 21.56 11.68 -29.51
C LYS A 69 20.77 10.47 -29.02
N ARG A 70 21.17 9.25 -29.40
CA ARG A 70 20.55 7.99 -28.97
C ARG A 70 20.82 7.67 -27.51
N ILE A 71 22.07 7.81 -27.05
CA ILE A 71 22.44 7.72 -25.62
C ILE A 71 21.59 8.69 -24.81
N LYS A 72 21.46 9.96 -25.25
CA LYS A 72 20.59 10.94 -24.58
C LYS A 72 19.12 10.48 -24.48
N LYS A 73 18.55 9.81 -25.50
CA LYS A 73 17.18 9.23 -25.39
C LYS A 73 17.11 8.03 -24.44
N ILE A 74 18.09 7.13 -24.47
CA ILE A 74 18.14 5.95 -23.58
C ILE A 74 18.31 6.39 -22.12
N THR A 75 19.26 7.30 -21.84
CA THR A 75 19.47 7.90 -20.52
C THR A 75 18.23 8.67 -20.04
N HIS A 76 17.54 9.40 -20.92
CA HIS A 76 16.27 10.06 -20.57
C HIS A 76 15.17 9.03 -20.24
N GLY A 77 15.01 7.97 -21.03
CA GLY A 77 14.04 6.90 -20.74
C GLY A 77 14.32 6.17 -19.42
N TYR A 78 15.58 5.85 -19.16
CA TYR A 78 16.02 5.28 -17.89
C TYR A 78 15.75 6.21 -16.69
N HIS A 79 15.99 7.52 -16.85
CA HIS A 79 15.62 8.50 -15.83
C HIS A 79 14.11 8.67 -15.68
N ASP A 80 13.33 8.53 -16.74
CA ASP A 80 11.87 8.63 -16.70
C ASP A 80 11.24 7.41 -16.02
N GLU A 81 11.75 6.21 -16.31
CA GLU A 81 11.45 5.01 -15.54
C GLU A 81 11.84 5.15 -14.08
N ARG A 82 13.03 5.69 -13.78
CA ARG A 82 13.46 5.95 -12.40
C ARG A 82 12.47 6.88 -11.70
N ARG A 83 12.09 7.99 -12.34
CA ARG A 83 11.12 8.96 -11.80
C ARG A 83 9.75 8.33 -11.59
N ALA A 84 9.24 7.56 -12.56
CA ALA A 84 7.96 6.85 -12.43
C ALA A 84 7.97 5.79 -11.31
N LYS A 85 9.09 5.07 -11.13
CA LYS A 85 9.28 4.13 -10.02
C LYS A 85 9.36 4.87 -8.68
N GLU A 86 10.05 6.01 -8.62
CA GLU A 86 10.15 6.85 -7.41
C GLU A 86 8.81 7.50 -7.02
N THR A 87 8.02 7.99 -7.97
CA THR A 87 6.68 8.53 -7.69
C THR A 87 5.72 7.43 -7.23
N ALA A 88 5.75 6.25 -7.88
CA ALA A 88 4.92 5.12 -7.46
C ALA A 88 5.31 4.57 -6.07
N LEU A 89 6.60 4.59 -5.71
CA LEU A 89 7.05 4.24 -4.36
C LEU A 89 6.59 5.28 -3.32
N ARG A 90 6.74 6.58 -3.61
CA ARG A 90 6.26 7.67 -2.75
C ARG A 90 4.74 7.61 -2.54
N GLU A 91 3.96 7.44 -3.60
CA GLU A 91 2.50 7.24 -3.55
C GLU A 91 2.11 6.02 -2.69
N LYS A 92 2.84 4.90 -2.84
CA LYS A 92 2.64 3.70 -2.03
C LYS A 92 2.98 3.95 -0.56
N GLU A 93 4.05 4.68 -0.26
CA GLU A 93 4.41 5.04 1.10
C GLU A 93 3.43 6.00 1.75
N GLU A 94 2.95 7.02 1.04
CA GLU A 94 1.87 7.92 1.49
C GLU A 94 0.60 7.13 1.81
N ALA A 95 0.18 6.26 0.90
CA ALA A 95 -0.99 5.39 1.10
C ALA A 95 -0.83 4.43 2.28
N LEU A 96 0.37 3.87 2.50
CA LEU A 96 0.66 3.00 3.64
C LEU A 96 0.68 3.79 4.97
N LYS A 97 1.30 4.97 5.01
CA LYS A 97 1.30 5.86 6.19
C LYS A 97 -0.13 6.27 6.57
N PHE A 98 -0.94 6.67 5.60
CA PHE A 98 -2.36 6.99 5.82
C PHE A 98 -3.18 5.78 6.29
N ALA A 99 -2.96 4.59 5.71
CA ALA A 99 -3.62 3.37 6.16
C ALA A 99 -3.21 2.97 7.59
N GLN A 100 -1.94 3.15 7.96
CA GLN A 100 -1.45 2.93 9.33
C GLN A 100 -2.10 3.91 10.31
N GLN A 101 -2.15 5.20 9.99
CA GLN A 101 -2.85 6.22 10.79
C GLN A 101 -4.34 5.86 10.98
N LEU A 102 -5.04 5.49 9.90
CA LEU A 102 -6.45 5.08 9.97
C LEU A 102 -6.67 3.86 10.88
N VAL A 103 -5.78 2.86 10.82
CA VAL A 103 -5.83 1.66 11.68
C VAL A 103 -5.51 2.01 13.13
N GLU A 104 -4.54 2.89 13.40
CA GLU A 104 -4.26 3.39 14.73
C GLU A 104 -5.40 4.20 15.32
N GLU A 105 -6.02 5.10 14.56
CA GLU A 105 -7.20 5.87 14.97
C GLU A 105 -8.36 4.93 15.30
N ASN A 106 -8.65 3.94 14.45
CA ASN A 106 -9.66 2.93 14.74
C ASN A 106 -9.34 2.13 16.01
N LYS A 107 -8.07 1.81 16.27
CA LYS A 107 -7.63 1.13 17.50
C LYS A 107 -7.77 2.04 18.73
N LYS A 108 -7.39 3.31 18.63
CA LYS A 108 -7.56 4.35 19.67
C LYS A 108 -9.05 4.54 20.00
N LEU A 109 -9.91 4.70 19.00
CA LEU A 109 -11.36 4.86 19.13
C LEU A 109 -12.06 3.62 19.71
N LYS A 110 -11.73 2.40 19.23
CA LYS A 110 -12.22 1.15 19.85
C LYS A 110 -11.79 1.04 21.31
N GLY A 111 -10.56 1.45 21.62
CA GLY A 111 -10.03 1.53 22.99
C GLY A 111 -10.83 2.49 23.88
N SER A 112 -11.04 3.73 23.45
CA SER A 112 -11.79 4.73 24.21
C SER A 112 -13.26 4.36 24.37
N VAL A 113 -13.91 3.75 23.36
CA VAL A 113 -15.28 3.24 23.48
C VAL A 113 -15.35 2.10 24.51
N SER A 114 -14.38 1.19 24.52
CA SER A 114 -14.30 0.12 25.52
C SER A 114 -14.11 0.67 26.94
N GLN A 115 -13.22 1.65 27.12
CA GLN A 115 -13.00 2.32 28.41
C GLN A 115 -14.24 3.09 28.88
N ASN A 116 -14.86 3.89 28.00
CA ASN A 116 -16.05 4.68 28.32
C ASN A 116 -17.26 3.79 28.66
N THR A 117 -17.48 2.70 27.91
CA THR A 117 -18.56 1.75 28.22
C THR A 117 -18.31 0.99 29.52
N ALA A 118 -17.07 0.60 29.82
CA ALA A 118 -16.72 0.02 31.12
C ALA A 118 -16.97 1.00 32.28
N ALA A 119 -16.55 2.26 32.14
CA ALA A 119 -16.77 3.30 33.14
C ALA A 119 -18.26 3.61 33.38
N LEU A 120 -19.06 3.67 32.31
CA LEU A 120 -20.52 3.86 32.41
C LEU A 120 -21.21 2.66 33.09
N VAL A 121 -20.78 1.43 32.80
CA VAL A 121 -21.29 0.23 33.47
C VAL A 121 -20.89 0.21 34.95
N GLU A 122 -19.69 0.68 35.30
CA GLU A 122 -19.26 0.80 36.71
C GLU A 122 -20.05 1.90 37.44
N GLN A 123 -20.25 3.07 36.83
CA GLN A 123 -21.07 4.15 37.36
C GLN A 123 -22.52 3.68 37.59
N ALA A 124 -23.09 2.95 36.63
CA ALA A 124 -24.41 2.35 36.77
C ALA A 124 -24.48 1.33 37.91
N LYS A 125 -23.44 0.49 38.09
CA LYS A 125 -23.35 -0.45 39.23
C LYS A 125 -23.28 0.27 40.57
N ARG A 126 -22.48 1.34 40.67
CA ARG A 126 -22.40 2.19 41.87
C ARG A 126 -23.75 2.85 42.18
N ALA A 127 -24.43 3.40 41.16
CA ALA A 127 -25.75 4.01 41.31
C ALA A 127 -26.83 2.99 41.74
N ALA A 128 -26.89 1.82 41.10
CA ALA A 128 -27.84 0.77 41.47
C ALA A 128 -27.58 0.18 42.88
N GLY A 129 -26.32 0.17 43.34
CA GLY A 129 -25.98 -0.15 44.73
C GLY A 129 -26.53 0.89 45.71
N LEU A 130 -26.34 2.18 45.42
CA LEU A 130 -26.88 3.27 46.23
C LEU A 130 -28.41 3.26 46.27
N GLU A 131 -29.09 3.00 45.15
CA GLU A 131 -30.55 2.80 45.13
C GLU A 131 -30.96 1.63 46.03
N MET A 132 -30.22 0.51 46.02
CA MET A 132 -30.52 -0.65 46.86
C MET A 132 -30.36 -0.35 48.34
N ASP A 133 -29.33 0.40 48.74
CA ASP A 133 -29.10 0.79 50.13
C ASP A 133 -30.07 1.89 50.61
N GLN A 134 -30.48 2.80 49.72
CA GLN A 134 -31.59 3.73 49.98
C GLN A 134 -32.91 2.97 50.20
N ALA A 135 -33.22 1.98 49.36
CA ALA A 135 -34.41 1.16 49.50
C ALA A 135 -34.37 0.29 50.79
N ARG A 136 -33.19 -0.18 51.21
CA ARG A 136 -33.00 -0.84 52.52
C ARG A 136 -33.29 0.12 53.69
N ALA A 137 -32.78 1.35 53.62
CA ALA A 137 -33.01 2.36 54.65
C ALA A 137 -34.50 2.77 54.73
N ALA A 138 -35.15 2.97 53.57
CA ALA A 138 -36.58 3.25 53.48
C ALA A 138 -37.41 2.09 54.05
N TYR A 139 -37.10 0.83 53.69
CA TYR A 139 -37.76 -0.35 54.23
C TYR A 139 -37.66 -0.43 55.76
N LYS A 140 -36.45 -0.21 56.31
CA LYS A 140 -36.24 -0.18 57.75
C LYS A 140 -37.09 0.93 58.41
N THR A 141 -37.07 2.13 57.86
CA THR A 141 -37.80 3.29 58.40
C THR A 141 -39.31 3.08 58.37
N ALA A 142 -39.84 2.52 57.27
CA ALA A 142 -41.26 2.19 57.15
C ALA A 142 -41.69 1.10 58.15
N TYR A 143 -40.85 0.08 58.36
CA TYR A 143 -41.10 -0.98 59.33
C TYR A 143 -41.04 -0.46 60.78
N GLU A 144 -40.12 0.44 61.10
CA GLU A 144 -40.04 1.11 62.42
C GLU A 144 -41.19 2.12 62.63
N ALA A 145 -41.75 2.71 61.57
CA ALA A 145 -42.93 3.57 61.62
C ALA A 145 -44.26 2.80 61.69
N GLY A 146 -44.28 1.50 61.36
CA GLY A 146 -45.48 0.66 61.35
C GLY A 146 -46.42 0.91 60.16
N ASP A 147 -45.94 1.52 59.08
CA ASP A 147 -46.73 1.87 57.90
C ASP A 147 -46.69 0.72 56.86
N PRO A 148 -47.81 0.01 56.61
CA PRO A 148 -47.83 -1.14 55.69
C PRO A 148 -47.68 -0.73 54.21
N ASP A 149 -48.16 0.45 53.83
CA ASP A 149 -48.12 0.93 52.45
C ASP A 149 -46.70 1.41 52.11
N ALA A 150 -46.02 2.09 53.05
CA ALA A 150 -44.60 2.41 52.91
C ALA A 150 -43.70 1.17 52.94
N VAL A 151 -44.04 0.13 53.73
CA VAL A 151 -43.31 -1.15 53.77
C VAL A 151 -43.40 -1.87 52.43
N THR A 152 -44.58 -1.97 51.82
CA THR A 152 -44.76 -2.60 50.51
C THR A 152 -44.06 -1.82 49.39
N ALA A 153 -44.23 -0.50 49.34
CA ALA A 153 -43.51 0.35 48.38
C ALA A 153 -41.98 0.21 48.50
N ALA A 154 -41.44 0.08 49.72
CA ALA A 154 -40.01 -0.16 49.92
C ALA A 154 -39.55 -1.57 49.51
N GLN A 155 -40.41 -2.59 49.64
CA GLN A 155 -40.13 -3.93 49.09
C GLN A 155 -40.10 -3.94 47.56
N GLU A 156 -41.03 -3.23 46.89
CA GLU A 156 -41.00 -3.05 45.43
C GLU A 156 -39.75 -2.28 44.98
N ALA A 157 -39.38 -1.21 45.69
CA ALA A 157 -38.14 -0.48 45.44
C ALA A 157 -36.90 -1.39 45.57
N LEU A 158 -36.81 -2.20 46.62
CA LEU A 158 -35.75 -3.19 46.84
C LEU A 158 -35.68 -4.22 45.70
N LEU A 159 -36.83 -4.77 45.29
CA LEU A 159 -36.91 -5.70 44.16
C LEU A 159 -36.46 -5.05 42.85
N SER A 160 -36.89 -3.82 42.57
CA SER A 160 -36.50 -3.09 41.36
C SER A 160 -34.98 -2.79 41.33
N ALA A 161 -34.40 -2.37 42.45
CA ALA A 161 -32.97 -2.09 42.58
C ALA A 161 -32.15 -3.39 42.48
N LYS A 162 -32.59 -4.49 43.10
CA LYS A 162 -31.96 -5.81 42.94
C LYS A 162 -31.98 -6.28 41.48
N ILE A 163 -33.11 -6.11 40.77
CA ILE A 163 -33.22 -6.45 39.34
C ILE A 163 -32.28 -5.57 38.49
N LYS A 164 -32.12 -4.27 38.82
CA LYS A 164 -31.12 -3.41 38.16
C LYS A 164 -29.69 -3.92 38.40
N VAL A 165 -29.33 -4.26 39.64
CA VAL A 165 -28.02 -4.82 39.99
C VAL A 165 -27.75 -6.14 39.27
N GLU A 166 -28.71 -7.07 39.24
CA GLU A 166 -28.60 -8.35 38.53
C GLU A 166 -28.47 -8.15 37.01
N ARG A 167 -29.23 -7.21 36.42
CA ARG A 167 -29.09 -6.85 34.99
C ARG A 167 -27.72 -6.27 34.69
N LEU A 168 -27.18 -5.39 35.55
CA LEU A 168 -25.86 -4.78 35.38
C LEU A 168 -24.70 -5.75 35.66
N ALA A 169 -24.89 -6.72 36.55
CA ALA A 169 -23.93 -7.81 36.77
C ALA A 169 -23.88 -8.76 35.56
N ASN A 170 -25.04 -9.10 34.99
CA ASN A 170 -25.16 -9.92 33.79
C ASN A 170 -24.92 -9.16 32.48
N TYR A 171 -24.80 -7.83 32.52
CA TYR A 171 -24.47 -7.00 31.36
C TYR A 171 -23.02 -7.27 30.93
N LYS A 172 -22.88 -8.20 30.00
CA LYS A 172 -21.71 -8.31 29.14
C LYS A 172 -21.87 -7.25 28.05
N SER A 173 -21.01 -6.24 28.04
CA SER A 173 -20.87 -5.38 26.86
C SER A 173 -20.72 -6.28 25.63
N PRO A 174 -21.49 -6.08 24.54
CA PRO A 174 -21.32 -6.90 23.36
C PRO A 174 -19.85 -6.80 22.92
N PRO A 175 -19.19 -7.92 22.57
CA PRO A 175 -17.80 -7.86 22.16
C PRO A 175 -17.73 -6.99 20.91
N LEU A 176 -17.22 -5.76 21.06
CA LEU A 176 -16.78 -4.94 19.93
C LEU A 176 -15.75 -5.81 19.22
N GLN A 177 -16.14 -6.36 18.07
CA GLN A 177 -15.45 -7.50 17.50
C GLN A 177 -14.01 -7.08 17.19
N ASN A 178 -13.10 -7.54 18.05
CA ASN A 178 -11.69 -7.64 17.74
C ASN A 178 -11.57 -8.82 16.78
N GLU A 179 -12.14 -8.65 15.59
CA GLU A 179 -11.40 -8.98 14.40
C GLU A 179 -10.11 -8.18 14.49
N GLN A 180 -9.13 -8.80 15.14
CA GLN A 180 -7.80 -8.83 14.61
C GLN A 180 -7.95 -9.28 13.16
N THR A 181 -8.17 -8.31 12.27
CA THR A 181 -7.37 -8.23 11.06
C THR A 181 -5.92 -8.12 11.52
N ASP A 182 -5.40 -9.24 12.04
CA ASP A 182 -4.01 -9.60 11.92
C ASP A 182 -3.78 -9.69 10.42
N VAL A 183 -3.52 -8.52 9.83
CA VAL A 183 -2.67 -8.40 8.67
C VAL A 183 -1.34 -8.96 9.16
N LYS A 184 -1.24 -10.30 9.14
CA LYS A 184 0.01 -10.96 8.83
C LYS A 184 0.53 -10.17 7.64
N PRO A 185 1.65 -9.44 7.76
CA PRO A 185 2.30 -9.03 6.54
C PRO A 185 2.56 -10.32 5.78
N ASP A 186 2.25 -10.36 4.50
CA ASP A 186 2.80 -11.38 3.60
C ASP A 186 4.29 -11.06 3.39
N SER A 187 5.04 -11.04 4.51
CA SER A 187 6.49 -10.92 4.62
C SER A 187 7.18 -12.23 4.24
N VAL A 188 6.58 -12.95 3.29
CA VAL A 188 7.30 -13.76 2.32
C VAL A 188 6.71 -13.47 0.94
N VAL A 189 6.93 -12.26 0.43
CA VAL A 189 7.30 -12.16 -0.99
C VAL A 189 8.55 -13.02 -1.12
N GLN A 190 8.36 -14.27 -1.58
CA GLN A 190 9.48 -15.07 -2.01
C GLN A 190 10.09 -14.31 -3.18
N ASN A 191 11.23 -13.66 -2.94
CA ASN A 191 12.21 -13.51 -4.01
C ASN A 191 12.34 -14.92 -4.62
N PRO A 192 12.06 -15.11 -5.93
CA PRO A 192 12.38 -16.38 -6.55
C PRO A 192 13.86 -16.66 -6.25
N PRO A 193 14.23 -17.89 -5.85
CA PRO A 193 15.61 -18.21 -5.54
C PRO A 193 16.46 -17.75 -6.71
N ALA A 194 17.45 -16.88 -6.43
CA ALA A 194 18.26 -16.26 -7.48
C ALA A 194 18.78 -17.39 -8.40
N PRO A 195 18.58 -17.30 -9.72
CA PRO A 195 18.82 -18.40 -10.62
C PRO A 195 20.24 -18.93 -10.38
N ALA A 196 20.33 -20.22 -10.05
CA ALA A 196 21.59 -20.83 -9.66
C ALA A 196 22.65 -20.50 -10.71
N PRO A 197 23.87 -20.08 -10.30
CA PRO A 197 24.84 -19.49 -11.21
C PRO A 197 25.04 -20.39 -12.41
N VAL A 198 24.58 -19.91 -13.57
CA VAL A 198 24.46 -20.72 -14.78
C VAL A 198 25.81 -21.30 -15.13
N ASP A 199 25.86 -22.63 -15.23
CA ASP A 199 27.12 -23.31 -15.42
C ASP A 199 27.61 -23.08 -16.84
N THR A 200 28.58 -22.18 -16.98
CA THR A 200 29.08 -21.73 -18.28
C THR A 200 29.68 -22.87 -19.10
N LYS A 201 30.09 -23.98 -18.46
CA LYS A 201 30.55 -25.18 -19.16
C LYS A 201 29.39 -26.08 -19.59
N ALA A 202 28.32 -26.17 -18.79
CA ALA A 202 27.12 -26.90 -19.20
C ALA A 202 26.45 -26.21 -20.40
N LEU A 203 26.32 -24.88 -20.37
CA LEU A 203 25.87 -24.08 -21.53
C LEU A 203 26.77 -24.33 -22.76
N ALA A 204 28.08 -24.08 -22.63
CA ALA A 204 29.03 -24.28 -23.73
C ALA A 204 29.27 -25.75 -24.14
N TRP A 205 28.61 -26.71 -23.48
CA TRP A 205 28.50 -28.11 -23.90
C TRP A 205 27.16 -28.36 -24.61
N GLN A 206 26.06 -27.81 -24.10
CA GLN A 206 24.74 -27.83 -24.74
C GLN A 206 24.76 -27.13 -26.11
N ASP A 207 25.40 -25.95 -26.22
CA ASP A 207 25.55 -25.20 -27.48
C ASP A 207 26.23 -26.02 -28.58
N LYS A 208 27.09 -26.98 -28.20
CA LYS A 208 27.83 -27.88 -29.10
C LYS A 208 27.13 -29.23 -29.33
N ASN A 209 26.07 -29.51 -28.57
CA ASN A 209 25.35 -30.77 -28.54
C ASN A 209 23.85 -30.47 -28.61
N GLN A 210 23.42 -29.78 -29.67
CA GLN A 210 22.03 -29.34 -29.83
C GLN A 210 21.04 -30.52 -29.86
N TRP A 211 21.51 -31.70 -30.28
CA TRP A 211 20.79 -32.99 -30.17
C TRP A 211 20.36 -33.35 -28.74
N PHE A 212 20.94 -32.74 -27.69
CA PHE A 212 20.65 -33.06 -26.30
C PHE A 212 19.30 -32.46 -25.88
N GLY A 213 18.26 -33.31 -25.88
CA GLY A 213 16.86 -32.92 -25.66
C GLY A 213 16.02 -32.89 -26.93
N ASP A 214 16.59 -33.13 -28.11
CA ASP A 214 15.82 -33.32 -29.34
C ASP A 214 15.06 -34.65 -29.30
N PRO A 215 13.79 -34.71 -29.75
CA PRO A 215 13.00 -35.94 -29.75
C PRO A 215 13.54 -36.99 -30.74
N GLU A 216 14.26 -36.58 -31.78
CA GLU A 216 14.93 -37.51 -32.72
C GLU A 216 16.19 -38.16 -32.10
N HIS A 217 16.67 -37.65 -30.97
CA HIS A 217 17.90 -38.06 -30.30
C HIS A 217 17.67 -38.46 -28.82
N GLU A 218 16.47 -38.92 -28.48
CA GLU A 218 16.08 -39.32 -27.13
C GLU A 218 16.96 -40.45 -26.55
N GLU A 219 17.39 -41.41 -27.38
CA GLU A 219 18.28 -42.51 -26.96
C GLU A 219 19.67 -41.98 -26.54
N MET A 220 20.25 -41.05 -27.31
CA MET A 220 21.53 -40.40 -26.96
C MET A 220 21.39 -39.58 -25.69
N THR A 221 20.31 -38.82 -25.56
CA THR A 221 19.99 -37.99 -24.39
C THR A 221 19.86 -38.85 -23.13
N SER A 222 19.12 -39.95 -23.23
CA SER A 222 18.95 -40.93 -22.14
C SER A 222 20.28 -41.60 -21.75
N PHE A 223 21.11 -41.97 -22.74
CA PHE A 223 22.44 -42.53 -22.49
C PHE A 223 23.38 -41.51 -21.80
N ALA A 224 23.38 -40.26 -22.25
CA ALA A 224 24.18 -39.19 -21.65
C ALA A 224 23.77 -38.91 -20.20
N LEU A 225 22.47 -38.92 -19.89
CA LEU A 225 21.95 -38.80 -18.52
C LEU A 225 22.35 -40.00 -17.63
N GLY A 226 22.25 -41.23 -18.14
CA GLY A 226 22.72 -42.41 -17.42
C GLY A 226 24.24 -42.40 -17.17
N LEU A 227 25.02 -41.90 -18.13
CA LEU A 227 26.47 -41.74 -18.00
C LEU A 227 26.83 -40.61 -17.02
N HIS A 228 26.08 -39.50 -17.01
CA HIS A 228 26.21 -38.43 -16.01
C HIS A 228 26.05 -38.99 -14.59
N GLN A 229 24.95 -39.72 -14.32
CA GLN A 229 24.71 -40.33 -13.01
C GLN A 229 25.85 -41.28 -12.59
N LYS A 230 26.39 -42.05 -13.55
CA LYS A 230 27.53 -42.94 -13.32
C LYS A 230 28.82 -42.18 -12.98
N LEU A 231 29.13 -41.08 -13.69
CA LEU A 231 30.32 -40.26 -13.45
C LEU A 231 30.24 -39.50 -12.12
N VAL A 232 29.08 -38.93 -11.78
CA VAL A 232 28.80 -38.31 -10.48
C VAL A 232 29.00 -39.32 -9.35
N ARG A 233 28.43 -40.54 -9.48
CA ARG A 233 28.58 -41.61 -8.48
C ARG A 233 30.02 -42.13 -8.34
N LEU A 234 30.87 -41.94 -9.34
CA LEU A 234 32.30 -42.22 -9.30
C LEU A 234 33.14 -41.06 -8.72
N GLY A 235 32.50 -39.98 -8.27
CA GLY A 235 33.18 -38.82 -7.67
C GLY A 235 33.82 -37.88 -8.70
N VAL A 236 33.49 -38.00 -9.99
CA VAL A 236 33.98 -37.08 -11.03
C VAL A 236 33.12 -35.81 -10.98
N ASP A 237 33.75 -34.66 -10.69
CA ASP A 237 33.07 -33.35 -10.66
C ASP A 237 32.47 -33.02 -12.05
N PRO A 238 31.14 -32.81 -12.15
CA PRO A 238 30.48 -32.38 -13.40
C PRO A 238 31.02 -31.09 -14.00
N ARG A 239 31.70 -30.25 -13.23
CA ARG A 239 32.32 -28.99 -13.68
C ARG A 239 33.73 -29.15 -14.23
N SER A 240 34.30 -30.36 -14.16
CA SER A 240 35.64 -30.65 -14.65
C SER A 240 35.67 -30.87 -16.17
N ASP A 241 36.75 -30.46 -16.83
CA ASP A 241 36.91 -30.76 -18.27
C ASP A 241 37.14 -32.26 -18.51
N GLU A 242 37.54 -33.00 -17.47
CA GLU A 242 37.70 -34.45 -17.47
C GLU A 242 36.35 -35.18 -17.53
N TYR A 243 35.31 -34.64 -16.87
CA TYR A 243 33.94 -35.13 -16.96
C TYR A 243 33.43 -35.07 -18.41
N TYR A 244 33.48 -33.89 -19.05
CA TYR A 244 33.02 -33.73 -20.44
C TYR A 244 33.84 -34.58 -21.42
N LYS A 245 35.18 -34.63 -21.29
CA LYS A 245 36.04 -35.49 -22.12
C LYS A 245 35.69 -36.98 -22.01
N ARG A 246 35.27 -37.46 -20.83
CA ARG A 246 34.80 -38.84 -20.62
C ARG A 246 33.41 -39.07 -21.22
N LEU A 247 32.51 -38.09 -21.09
CA LEU A 247 31.16 -38.14 -21.63
C LEU A 247 31.19 -38.17 -23.16
N ASP A 248 31.81 -37.16 -23.79
CA ASP A 248 31.87 -37.02 -25.25
C ASP A 248 32.57 -38.21 -25.92
N LYS A 249 33.67 -38.69 -25.32
CA LYS A 249 34.35 -39.90 -25.81
C LYS A 249 33.41 -41.11 -25.79
N ARG A 250 32.74 -41.37 -24.66
CA ARG A 250 31.92 -42.57 -24.52
C ARG A 250 30.61 -42.48 -25.32
N LEU A 251 30.11 -41.27 -25.55
CA LEU A 251 28.97 -41.03 -26.45
C LEU A 251 29.34 -41.33 -27.90
N ARG A 252 30.48 -40.81 -28.39
CA ARG A 252 31.00 -41.09 -29.75
C ARG A 252 31.39 -42.56 -29.97
N GLU A 253 31.78 -43.28 -28.91
CA GLU A 253 32.00 -44.75 -28.96
C GLU A 253 30.71 -45.57 -29.15
N VAL A 254 29.54 -45.01 -28.84
CA VAL A 254 28.25 -45.72 -28.88
C VAL A 254 27.35 -45.22 -30.01
N PHE A 255 27.42 -43.95 -30.35
CA PHE A 255 26.64 -43.30 -31.42
C PHE A 255 27.57 -42.60 -32.42
N PRO A 256 28.37 -43.33 -33.22
CA PRO A 256 29.27 -42.73 -34.20
C PRO A 256 28.54 -42.03 -35.35
N GLU A 257 27.36 -42.54 -35.74
CA GLU A 257 26.56 -42.02 -36.87
C GLU A 257 26.08 -40.57 -36.65
N SER A 258 25.77 -40.20 -35.40
CA SER A 258 25.15 -38.92 -35.04
C SER A 258 26.10 -37.71 -35.03
N PHE A 259 27.37 -37.91 -35.39
CA PHE A 259 28.41 -36.85 -35.40
C PHE A 259 28.94 -36.54 -36.81
N ALA A 260 28.15 -36.79 -37.86
CA ALA A 260 28.47 -36.43 -39.25
C ALA A 260 27.88 -35.05 -39.63
N ASP A 261 28.75 -34.06 -39.87
CA ASP A 261 28.41 -32.64 -40.10
C ASP A 261 27.43 -32.35 -41.24
N LYS A 262 26.54 -31.36 -41.03
CA LYS A 262 26.06 -30.42 -42.06
C LYS A 262 25.80 -29.02 -41.47
N SER A 263 26.25 -27.98 -42.17
CA SER A 263 26.08 -26.57 -41.80
C SER A 263 25.90 -25.69 -43.04
N VAL A 264 24.95 -24.74 -42.99
CA VAL A 264 24.76 -23.63 -43.97
C VAL A 264 24.18 -22.41 -43.21
N VAL A 265 24.42 -21.20 -43.72
CA VAL A 265 24.05 -19.88 -43.18
C VAL A 265 23.34 -19.09 -44.29
N GLU A 266 22.45 -18.14 -43.98
CA GLU A 266 22.17 -17.01 -44.90
C GLU A 266 21.59 -15.74 -44.23
N GLU A 267 21.68 -14.62 -44.95
CA GLU A 267 21.34 -13.25 -44.54
C GLU A 267 20.16 -12.67 -45.37
N GLU A 268 19.70 -11.43 -45.10
CA GLU A 268 19.60 -10.33 -46.10
C GLU A 268 18.94 -9.04 -45.54
N LYS A 269 18.83 -7.97 -46.37
CA LYS A 269 18.70 -6.55 -45.94
C LYS A 269 17.58 -5.71 -46.62
N PRO A 270 17.28 -4.47 -46.14
CA PRO A 270 16.03 -3.71 -46.43
C PRO A 270 16.22 -2.46 -47.34
N GLN A 271 15.20 -1.58 -47.50
CA GLN A 271 15.32 -0.12 -47.79
C GLN A 271 14.04 0.72 -47.45
N PRO A 272 14.10 2.08 -47.32
CA PRO A 272 13.10 2.92 -46.58
C PRO A 272 12.62 4.24 -47.28
N ARG A 273 11.93 5.18 -46.57
CA ARG A 273 11.88 6.66 -46.85
C ARG A 273 11.16 7.58 -45.81
N THR A 274 11.86 8.61 -45.29
CA THR A 274 11.53 10.07 -45.04
C THR A 274 10.15 10.59 -44.56
N ALA A 275 9.97 11.74 -43.85
CA ALA A 275 10.80 12.68 -43.05
C ALA A 275 9.96 13.89 -42.45
N ASN A 276 10.53 14.69 -41.51
CA ASN A 276 10.20 16.12 -41.15
C ASN A 276 8.88 16.47 -40.37
N VAL A 277 8.69 17.58 -39.59
CA VAL A 277 9.55 18.68 -39.01
C VAL A 277 8.85 19.48 -37.86
N VAL A 278 9.56 19.75 -36.73
CA VAL A 278 9.61 20.92 -35.78
C VAL A 278 8.33 21.56 -35.11
N ALA A 279 8.50 22.21 -33.94
CA ALA A 279 7.50 22.97 -33.13
C ALA A 279 7.99 24.45 -32.84
N PRO A 280 8.02 25.12 -31.64
CA PRO A 280 7.57 24.83 -30.24
C PRO A 280 6.92 25.99 -29.40
N ALA A 281 6.32 25.63 -28.24
CA ALA A 281 6.27 26.30 -26.91
C ALA A 281 6.01 27.83 -26.66
N THR A 282 5.17 28.16 -25.65
CA THR A 282 5.43 29.15 -24.55
C THR A 282 4.38 29.11 -23.38
N ARG A 283 4.40 30.08 -22.44
CA ARG A 283 4.27 29.86 -20.96
C ARG A 283 3.76 31.09 -20.16
N SER A 284 2.86 30.93 -19.17
CA SER A 284 2.68 31.84 -17.99
C SER A 284 1.68 31.26 -16.95
N VAL A 285 2.00 31.17 -15.63
CA VAL A 285 1.77 32.08 -14.45
C VAL A 285 0.41 31.85 -13.73
N ALA A 286 0.39 31.95 -12.38
CA ALA A 286 -0.76 31.69 -11.49
C ALA A 286 -0.70 32.51 -10.17
N PRO A 287 -1.80 32.60 -9.38
CA PRO A 287 -1.78 33.12 -8.01
C PRO A 287 -2.38 32.20 -6.91
N LYS A 288 -1.70 32.19 -5.75
CA LYS A 288 -2.06 31.77 -4.36
C LYS A 288 -3.30 30.89 -4.13
N LYS A 289 -3.09 29.64 -3.67
CA LYS A 289 -4.14 28.64 -3.43
C LYS A 289 -3.82 27.67 -2.27
N ILE A 290 -4.84 26.97 -1.73
CA ILE A 290 -4.65 25.93 -0.70
C ILE A 290 -4.04 24.66 -1.33
N THR A 291 -3.08 24.03 -0.62
CA THR A 291 -2.26 22.94 -1.14
C THR A 291 -2.91 21.56 -0.97
N LEU A 292 -3.26 20.90 -2.07
CA LEU A 292 -3.43 19.44 -2.16
C LEU A 292 -2.31 18.89 -3.07
N THR A 293 -1.77 17.71 -2.79
CA THR A 293 -0.87 17.07 -3.77
C THR A 293 -1.64 16.60 -5.00
N GLN A 294 -0.97 16.44 -6.15
CA GLN A 294 -1.60 15.87 -7.34
C GLN A 294 -2.10 14.42 -7.09
N THR A 295 -1.43 13.69 -6.18
CA THR A 295 -1.83 12.35 -5.71
C THR A 295 -3.16 12.40 -4.95
N GLN A 296 -3.34 13.37 -4.05
CA GLN A 296 -4.60 13.66 -3.34
C GLN A 296 -5.74 14.06 -4.29
N VAL A 297 -5.48 14.90 -5.30
CA VAL A 297 -6.48 15.29 -6.32
C VAL A 297 -6.92 14.08 -7.16
N ALA A 298 -6.00 13.17 -7.50
CA ALA A 298 -6.33 11.91 -8.18
C ALA A 298 -7.15 10.96 -7.27
N LEU A 299 -6.79 10.87 -5.98
CA LEU A 299 -7.50 10.06 -5.00
C LEU A 299 -8.94 10.54 -4.79
N ALA A 300 -9.16 11.84 -4.59
CA ALA A 300 -10.50 12.42 -4.41
C ALA A 300 -11.41 12.14 -5.61
N LYS A 301 -10.89 12.27 -6.84
CA LYS A 301 -11.60 11.90 -8.08
C LYS A 301 -11.93 10.41 -8.15
N LYS A 302 -10.99 9.53 -7.77
CA LYS A 302 -11.19 8.07 -7.71
C LYS A 302 -12.23 7.66 -6.67
N LEU A 303 -12.29 8.37 -5.54
CA LEU A 303 -13.26 8.16 -4.46
C LEU A 303 -14.61 8.88 -4.67
N LYS A 304 -14.76 9.68 -5.75
CA LYS A 304 -15.92 10.54 -6.04
C LYS A 304 -16.26 11.55 -4.93
N VAL A 305 -15.28 11.97 -4.14
CA VAL A 305 -15.45 12.96 -3.05
C VAL A 305 -15.19 14.37 -3.58
N PRO A 306 -16.02 15.38 -3.25
CA PRO A 306 -15.74 16.78 -3.58
C PRO A 306 -14.38 17.24 -3.04
N LEU A 307 -13.58 17.88 -3.90
CA LEU A 307 -12.21 18.28 -3.59
C LEU A 307 -12.11 19.19 -2.35
N GLU A 308 -13.10 20.05 -2.13
CA GLU A 308 -13.21 20.93 -0.97
C GLU A 308 -13.37 20.16 0.36
N LEU A 309 -14.20 19.11 0.38
CA LEU A 309 -14.41 18.28 1.56
C LEU A 309 -13.17 17.43 1.86
N TYR A 310 -12.50 16.94 0.81
CA TYR A 310 -11.22 16.23 0.94
C TYR A 310 -10.12 17.17 1.48
N ALA A 311 -9.99 18.39 0.95
CA ALA A 311 -9.03 19.38 1.43
C ALA A 311 -9.26 19.78 2.89
N ARG A 312 -10.51 20.03 3.28
CA ARG A 312 -10.87 20.32 4.69
C ARG A 312 -10.46 19.17 5.62
N LYS A 313 -10.71 17.91 5.22
CA LYS A 313 -10.35 16.73 6.04
C LYS A 313 -8.84 16.50 6.15
N VAL A 314 -8.08 16.74 5.07
CA VAL A 314 -6.60 16.65 5.10
C VAL A 314 -6.00 17.76 5.97
N ALA A 315 -6.49 18.99 5.87
CA ALA A 315 -6.02 20.10 6.71
C ALA A 315 -6.31 19.85 8.20
N GLU A 316 -7.50 19.38 8.54
CA GLU A 316 -7.89 19.00 9.91
C GLU A 316 -6.94 17.93 10.49
N GLY A 317 -6.65 16.86 9.72
CA GLY A 317 -5.72 15.80 10.14
C GLY A 317 -4.26 16.25 10.31
N MET A 318 -3.82 17.29 9.58
CA MET A 318 -2.49 17.89 9.79
C MET A 318 -2.42 18.70 11.10
N THR A 319 -3.50 19.41 11.47
CA THR A 319 -3.53 20.22 12.71
C THR A 319 -3.55 19.42 14.01
N GLN A 320 -3.79 18.10 13.97
CA GLN A 320 -3.78 17.22 15.15
C GLN A 320 -2.47 16.42 15.32
N ASN A 321 -1.48 16.62 14.45
CA ASN A 321 -0.20 15.89 14.45
C ASN A 321 1.02 16.83 14.63
N GLY A 322 0.83 17.99 15.27
CA GLY A 322 1.87 18.97 15.63
C GLY A 322 1.65 19.55 17.01
#